data_AF-A0A2G6C9P4-F1
#
_entry.id   AF-A0A2G6C9P4-F1
#
_cell.length_a   1.000
_cell.length_b   1.000
_cell.length_c   1.000
_cell.angle_alpha   90.00
_cell.angle_beta   90.00
_cell.angle_gamma   90.00
#
_symmetry.space_group_name_H-M   'P 1'
#
loop_
_entity.id
_entity.type
_entity.pdbx_description
1 polymer ?
#
loop_
_entity_poly.entity_id
_entity_poly.type
_entity_poly.pdbx_seq_one_letter_code
_entity_poly.pdbx_strand_id
1 'polypeptide(L)'
;MKLFGRVFRVLFIVALVLGILAGIVYTMQLDEQVRAQFEGKRWALPARVFARPLDLYVGQQVYAGHLEQELKLLNYVAVDNPVETGQYRREKNHFLINTRGFQFAEDMEPARSIKISIAKGKISKLAYNNGQGSLPLMRLEPVLIGNFYPSHKEDRILIRLSDVSPALLKGLLAVEDKKFYEHQGVNPLAIVRAMIANLKAGQAVQGGSTITQQLVKNFYLSNERSWKRKAKEAVMAFLLELRYSKQEILEAYLNEIYLGQDGDRAIHGFGLAAQFYFNHTVREL
;
A
#
# COMPACT_ATOMS: atom_id res chain seq x y z
N MET A 1 45.69 -46.59 15.80
CA MET A 1 44.81 -45.52 16.31
C MET A 1 44.84 -44.20 15.52
N LYS A 2 45.98 -43.74 14.94
CA LYS A 2 46.05 -42.46 14.20
C LYS A 2 45.35 -42.43 12.82
N LEU A 3 45.20 -43.58 12.15
CA LEU A 3 44.56 -43.67 10.83
C LEU A 3 43.04 -43.44 10.89
N PHE A 4 42.39 -43.99 11.92
CA PHE A 4 40.94 -43.91 12.12
C PHE A 4 40.47 -42.46 12.36
N GLY A 5 41.25 -41.68 13.12
CA GLY A 5 40.97 -40.25 13.34
C GLY A 5 41.14 -39.38 12.09
N ARG A 6 42.01 -39.75 11.15
CA ARG A 6 42.15 -39.03 9.87
C ARG A 6 40.97 -39.29 8.95
N VAL A 7 40.53 -40.55 8.83
CA VAL A 7 39.37 -40.91 8.02
C VAL A 7 38.10 -40.25 8.56
N PHE A 8 37.88 -40.29 9.88
CA PHE A 8 36.74 -39.61 10.50
C PHE A 8 36.76 -38.09 10.26
N ARG A 9 37.93 -37.44 10.34
CA ARG A 9 38.08 -36.02 10.06
C ARG A 9 37.79 -35.68 8.60
N VAL A 10 38.25 -36.49 7.66
CA VAL A 10 37.95 -36.31 6.22
C VAL A 10 36.46 -36.48 5.97
N LEU A 11 35.82 -37.52 6.51
CA LEU A 11 34.37 -37.74 6.38
C LEU A 11 33.56 -36.59 6.97
N PHE A 12 33.96 -36.06 8.13
CA PHE A 12 33.32 -34.89 8.74
C PHE A 12 33.45 -33.64 7.86
N ILE A 13 34.63 -33.38 7.30
CA ILE A 13 34.85 -32.24 6.39
C ILE A 13 34.01 -32.42 5.12
N VAL A 14 33.97 -33.61 4.53
CA VAL A 14 33.14 -33.91 3.35
C VAL A 14 31.67 -33.68 3.66
N ALA A 15 31.17 -34.16 4.80
CA ALA A 15 29.79 -33.94 5.23
C ALA A 15 29.48 -32.44 5.44
N LEU A 16 30.41 -31.68 6.04
CA LEU A 16 30.29 -30.24 6.21
C LEU A 16 30.22 -29.51 4.86
N VAL A 17 31.10 -29.86 3.92
CA VAL A 17 31.13 -29.26 2.58
C VAL A 17 29.85 -29.58 1.81
N LEU A 18 29.38 -30.83 1.83
CA LEU A 18 28.11 -31.22 1.22
C LEU A 18 26.93 -30.49 1.86
N GLY A 19 26.93 -30.31 3.19
CA GLY A 19 25.92 -29.53 3.90
C GLY A 19 25.91 -28.06 3.49
N ILE A 20 27.08 -27.42 3.34
CA ILE A 20 27.20 -26.05 2.86
C ILE A 20 26.70 -25.94 1.42
N LEU A 21 27.10 -26.86 0.53
CA LEU A 21 26.65 -26.88 -0.86
C LEU A 21 25.13 -27.04 -0.95
N ALA A 22 24.55 -27.96 -0.18
CA ALA A 22 23.10 -28.13 -0.10
C ALA A 22 22.41 -26.86 0.43
N GLY A 23 23.01 -26.19 1.42
CA GLY A 23 22.54 -24.90 1.93
C GLY A 23 22.54 -23.81 0.85
N ILE A 24 23.62 -23.70 0.07
CA ILE A 24 23.75 -22.75 -1.03
C ILE A 24 22.68 -23.01 -2.09
N VAL A 25 22.54 -24.26 -2.54
CA VAL A 25 21.50 -24.66 -3.50
C VAL A 25 20.11 -24.30 -2.98
N TYR A 26 19.83 -24.58 -1.71
CA TYR A 26 18.56 -24.23 -1.09
C TYR A 26 18.33 -22.71 -1.07
N THR A 27 19.33 -21.91 -0.71
CA THR A 27 19.21 -20.44 -0.76
C THR A 27 19.03 -19.92 -2.18
N MET A 28 19.65 -20.53 -3.19
CA MET A 28 19.46 -20.17 -4.59
C MET A 28 18.03 -20.48 -5.05
N GLN A 29 17.44 -21.60 -4.59
CA GLN A 29 16.03 -21.90 -4.85
C GLN A 29 15.08 -20.89 -4.19
N LEU A 30 15.38 -20.47 -2.96
CA LEU A 30 14.60 -19.43 -2.29
C LEU A 30 14.72 -18.09 -3.00
N ASP A 31 15.92 -17.78 -3.49
CA ASP A 31 16.20 -16.57 -4.23
C ASP A 31 15.44 -16.52 -5.56
N GLU A 32 15.39 -17.63 -6.28
CA GLU A 32 14.59 -17.77 -7.49
C GLU A 32 13.09 -17.59 -7.19
N GLN A 33 12.58 -18.16 -6.09
CA GLN A 33 11.20 -17.93 -5.64
C GLN A 33 10.92 -16.46 -5.37
N VAL A 34 11.83 -15.79 -4.65
CA VAL A 34 11.72 -14.35 -4.36
C VAL A 34 11.64 -13.56 -5.67
N ARG A 35 12.55 -13.80 -6.62
CA ARG A 35 12.60 -13.07 -7.88
C ARG A 35 11.39 -13.35 -8.76
N ALA A 36 11.00 -14.61 -8.93
CA ALA A 36 9.89 -14.98 -9.81
C ALA A 36 8.58 -14.29 -9.41
N GLN A 37 8.31 -14.18 -8.11
CA GLN A 37 7.09 -13.55 -7.63
C GLN A 37 7.21 -12.03 -7.50
N PHE A 38 8.37 -11.51 -7.11
CA PHE A 38 8.57 -10.07 -6.91
C PHE A 38 8.88 -9.30 -8.21
N GLU A 39 9.52 -9.90 -9.21
CA GLU A 39 9.78 -9.27 -10.52
C GLU A 39 8.64 -9.52 -11.53
N GLY A 40 7.83 -10.56 -11.32
CA GLY A 40 6.72 -10.94 -12.20
C GLY A 40 5.44 -10.12 -11.97
N LYS A 41 4.28 -10.76 -12.18
CA LYS A 41 2.98 -10.18 -11.83
C LYS A 41 2.79 -10.18 -10.31
N ARG A 42 3.41 -9.21 -9.61
CA ARG A 42 3.30 -9.05 -8.15
C ARG A 42 1.85 -9.16 -7.68
N TRP A 43 0.92 -8.59 -8.45
CA TRP A 43 -0.51 -8.67 -8.22
C TRP A 43 -1.29 -8.83 -9.54
N ALA A 44 -2.39 -9.58 -9.49
CA ALA A 44 -3.39 -9.58 -10.56
C ALA A 44 -4.31 -8.36 -10.34
N LEU A 45 -4.09 -7.30 -11.12
CA LEU A 45 -4.89 -6.10 -11.00
C LEU A 45 -6.32 -6.33 -11.52
N PRO A 46 -7.37 -5.99 -10.74
CA PRO A 46 -8.72 -6.00 -11.27
C PRO A 46 -8.87 -4.88 -12.31
N ALA A 47 -9.68 -5.14 -13.33
CA ALA A 47 -10.08 -4.07 -14.23
C ALA A 47 -11.07 -3.17 -13.49
N ARG A 48 -10.79 -1.86 -13.44
CA ARG A 48 -11.66 -0.88 -12.79
C ARG A 48 -12.60 -0.26 -13.80
N VAL A 49 -13.87 -0.20 -13.44
CA VAL A 49 -14.92 0.44 -14.24
C VAL A 49 -15.25 1.77 -13.60
N PHE A 50 -14.97 2.84 -14.32
CA PHE A 50 -15.29 4.19 -13.91
C PHE A 50 -16.53 4.69 -14.64
N ALA A 51 -17.27 5.59 -13.99
CA ALA A 51 -18.30 6.39 -14.63
C ALA A 51 -17.67 7.40 -15.60
N ARG A 52 -18.52 8.14 -16.33
CA ARG A 52 -18.03 9.27 -17.13
C ARG A 52 -17.34 10.29 -16.20
N PRO A 53 -16.18 10.86 -16.59
CA PRO A 53 -15.63 11.99 -15.87
C PRO A 53 -16.60 13.18 -15.98
N LEU A 54 -16.67 13.98 -14.91
CA LEU A 54 -17.40 15.23 -14.94
C LEU A 54 -16.45 16.35 -15.33
N ASP A 55 -16.51 16.72 -16.61
CA ASP A 55 -15.91 17.95 -17.10
C ASP A 55 -16.59 19.14 -16.40
N LEU A 56 -15.84 20.21 -16.18
CA LEU A 56 -16.27 21.45 -15.55
C LEU A 56 -15.74 22.60 -16.40
N TYR A 57 -16.64 23.35 -17.03
CA TYR A 57 -16.30 24.55 -17.80
C TYR A 57 -17.44 25.57 -17.77
N VAL A 58 -17.12 26.83 -18.03
CA VAL A 58 -18.12 27.92 -18.03
C VAL A 58 -19.16 27.68 -19.14
N GLY A 59 -20.44 27.74 -18.79
CA GLY A 59 -21.57 27.49 -19.68
C GLY A 59 -22.14 26.07 -19.64
N GLN A 60 -21.42 25.13 -19.02
CA GLN A 60 -21.88 23.75 -18.88
C GLN A 60 -23.15 23.65 -18.03
N GLN A 61 -24.08 22.80 -18.44
CA GLN A 61 -25.31 22.52 -17.69
C GLN A 61 -25.02 21.58 -16.51
N VAL A 62 -24.96 22.16 -15.31
CA VAL A 62 -24.78 21.43 -14.04
C VAL A 62 -25.56 22.16 -12.96
N TYR A 63 -26.42 21.43 -12.25
CA TYR A 63 -27.15 21.95 -11.09
C TYR A 63 -26.31 21.76 -9.82
N ALA A 64 -26.40 22.71 -8.88
CA ALA A 64 -25.65 22.65 -7.63
C ALA A 64 -25.92 21.37 -6.83
N GLY A 65 -27.16 20.87 -6.82
CA GLY A 65 -27.49 19.59 -6.17
C GLY A 65 -26.78 18.39 -6.82
N HIS A 66 -26.70 18.34 -8.14
CA HIS A 66 -26.01 17.26 -8.85
C HIS A 66 -24.50 17.32 -8.63
N LEU A 67 -23.89 18.50 -8.68
CA LEU A 67 -22.47 18.64 -8.38
C LEU A 67 -22.14 18.17 -6.96
N GLU A 68 -22.97 18.54 -5.98
CA GLU A 68 -22.77 18.04 -4.62
C GLU A 68 -22.91 16.52 -4.52
N GLN A 69 -23.88 15.93 -5.24
CA GLN A 69 -24.06 14.48 -5.25
C GLN A 69 -22.85 13.76 -5.87
N GLU A 70 -22.29 14.28 -6.96
CA GLU A 70 -21.07 13.76 -7.58
C GLU A 70 -19.89 13.83 -6.61
N LEU A 71 -19.71 14.97 -5.92
CA LEU A 71 -18.68 15.10 -4.88
C LEU A 71 -18.87 14.06 -3.76
N LYS A 72 -20.10 13.82 -3.32
CA LYS A 72 -20.40 12.79 -2.31
C LYS A 72 -20.11 11.37 -2.80
N LEU A 73 -20.43 11.05 -4.06
CA LEU A 73 -20.10 9.75 -4.68
C LEU A 73 -18.58 9.55 -4.85
N LEU A 74 -17.84 10.65 -5.00
CA LEU A 74 -16.39 10.68 -5.00
C LEU A 74 -15.79 10.75 -3.59
N ASN A 75 -16.61 10.59 -2.55
CA ASN A 75 -16.19 10.64 -1.15
C ASN A 75 -15.48 11.93 -0.77
N TYR A 76 -15.95 13.06 -1.30
CA TYR A 76 -15.54 14.36 -0.79
C TYR A 76 -16.27 14.67 0.51
N VAL A 77 -15.55 15.29 1.45
CA VAL A 77 -16.09 15.68 2.75
C VAL A 77 -16.45 17.16 2.76
N ALA A 78 -17.67 17.47 3.20
CA ALA A 78 -18.13 18.84 3.38
C ALA A 78 -17.53 19.43 4.67
N VAL A 79 -16.81 20.55 4.57
CA VAL A 79 -16.18 21.24 5.70
C VAL A 79 -16.31 22.76 5.56
N ASP A 80 -16.24 23.48 6.68
CA ASP A 80 -16.34 24.95 6.69
C ASP A 80 -15.09 25.65 6.10
N ASN A 81 -13.93 25.01 6.23
CA ASN A 81 -12.66 25.52 5.69
C ASN A 81 -11.88 24.39 4.99
N PRO A 82 -12.09 24.18 3.67
CA PRO A 82 -11.39 23.16 2.91
C PRO A 82 -9.89 23.46 2.81
N VAL A 83 -9.05 22.61 3.40
CA VAL A 83 -7.58 22.74 3.36
C VAL A 83 -6.96 21.57 2.61
N GLU A 84 -7.48 20.36 2.81
CA GLU A 84 -6.93 19.14 2.23
C GLU A 84 -7.65 18.78 0.92
N THR A 85 -7.05 17.89 0.13
CA THR A 85 -7.72 17.32 -1.05
C THR A 85 -8.94 16.51 -0.63
N GLY A 86 -9.94 16.39 -1.51
CA GLY A 86 -11.15 15.66 -1.17
C GLY A 86 -12.07 16.41 -0.21
N GLN A 87 -11.81 17.69 0.06
CA GLN A 87 -12.68 18.54 0.87
C GLN A 87 -13.40 19.58 0.02
N TYR A 88 -14.63 19.92 0.39
CA TYR A 88 -15.38 20.99 -0.24
C TYR A 88 -16.21 21.79 0.75
N ARG A 89 -16.55 23.02 0.37
CA ARG A 89 -17.55 23.86 1.01
C ARG A 89 -18.59 24.26 -0.01
N ARG A 90 -19.86 24.19 0.36
CA ARG A 90 -20.99 24.63 -0.46
C ARG A 90 -21.76 25.75 0.24
N GLU A 91 -21.91 26.87 -0.45
CA GLU A 91 -22.77 27.99 -0.06
C GLU A 91 -23.82 28.21 -1.14
N LYS A 92 -24.98 27.55 -1.01
CA LYS A 92 -26.07 27.53 -2.01
C LYS A 92 -25.58 27.06 -3.39
N ASN A 93 -25.14 27.98 -4.24
CA ASN A 93 -24.67 27.74 -5.61
C ASN A 93 -23.18 28.04 -5.80
N HIS A 94 -22.47 28.36 -4.73
CA HIS A 94 -21.03 28.57 -4.72
C HIS A 94 -20.34 27.38 -4.08
N PHE A 95 -19.28 26.91 -4.72
CA PHE A 95 -18.47 25.81 -4.24
C PHE A 95 -17.02 26.26 -4.15
N LEU A 96 -16.38 25.90 -3.03
CA LEU A 96 -14.93 25.87 -2.89
C LEU A 96 -14.54 24.40 -2.78
N ILE A 97 -13.71 23.91 -3.69
CA ILE A 97 -13.38 22.48 -3.77
C ILE A 97 -11.87 22.34 -3.86
N ASN A 98 -11.29 21.49 -3.02
CA ASN A 98 -9.90 21.08 -3.14
C ASN A 98 -9.86 19.69 -3.78
N THR A 99 -9.50 19.64 -5.06
CA THR A 99 -9.57 18.40 -5.83
C THR A 99 -8.37 17.50 -5.61
N ARG A 100 -8.55 16.18 -5.78
CA ARG A 100 -7.48 15.18 -5.64
C ARG A 100 -6.55 15.11 -6.85
N GLY A 101 -7.04 15.57 -8.00
CA GLY A 101 -6.41 15.29 -9.28
C GLY A 101 -6.58 13.81 -9.66
N PHE A 102 -6.32 13.49 -10.93
CA PHE A 102 -6.53 12.16 -11.46
C PHE A 102 -5.63 11.87 -12.65
N GLN A 103 -5.13 10.64 -12.74
CA GLN A 103 -4.41 10.15 -13.91
C GLN A 103 -5.42 9.60 -14.92
N PHE A 104 -5.73 10.36 -15.95
CA PHE A 104 -6.50 9.89 -17.10
C PHE A 104 -5.62 9.09 -18.06
N ALA A 105 -6.26 8.45 -19.04
CA ALA A 105 -5.56 7.65 -20.04
C ALA A 105 -4.61 8.49 -20.92
N GLU A 106 -5.00 9.73 -21.20
CA GLU A 106 -4.27 10.61 -22.12
C GLU A 106 -3.35 11.59 -21.39
N ASP A 107 -3.70 11.96 -20.16
CA ASP A 107 -3.07 13.05 -19.43
C ASP A 107 -3.32 13.00 -17.91
N MET A 108 -2.65 13.87 -17.18
CA MET A 108 -2.77 13.99 -15.72
C MET A 108 -3.47 15.30 -15.36
N GLU A 109 -4.56 15.21 -14.62
CA GLU A 109 -5.24 16.36 -14.01
C GLU A 109 -4.65 16.60 -12.61
N PRO A 110 -3.99 17.74 -12.33
CA PRO A 110 -3.40 17.98 -11.03
C PRO A 110 -4.43 18.39 -9.97
N ALA A 111 -4.13 18.01 -8.72
CA ALA A 111 -4.82 18.47 -7.52
C ALA A 111 -4.76 20.00 -7.41
N ARG A 112 -5.89 20.65 -7.12
CA ARG A 112 -5.96 22.12 -7.03
C ARG A 112 -7.18 22.59 -6.25
N SER A 113 -7.09 23.80 -5.71
CA SER A 113 -8.21 24.49 -5.06
C SER A 113 -8.95 25.37 -6.06
N ILE A 114 -10.25 25.13 -6.26
CA ILE A 114 -11.09 25.82 -7.24
C ILE A 114 -12.33 26.43 -6.62
N LYS A 115 -12.83 27.49 -7.26
CA LYS A 115 -14.11 28.13 -6.97
C LYS A 115 -15.06 27.95 -8.16
N ILE A 116 -16.26 27.47 -7.88
CA ILE A 116 -17.32 27.30 -8.87
C ILE A 116 -18.53 28.13 -8.44
N SER A 117 -19.10 28.88 -9.37
CA SER A 117 -20.41 29.52 -9.20
C SER A 117 -21.37 28.97 -10.22
N ILE A 118 -22.57 28.62 -9.77
CA ILE A 118 -23.64 28.11 -10.63
C ILE A 118 -24.78 29.15 -10.67
N ALA A 119 -25.20 29.52 -11.87
CA ALA A 119 -26.34 30.40 -12.09
C ALA A 119 -27.22 29.86 -13.20
N LYS A 120 -28.54 29.87 -12.99
CA LYS A 120 -29.53 29.41 -13.98
C LYS A 120 -29.26 27.98 -14.50
N GLY A 121 -28.83 27.07 -13.61
CA GLY A 121 -28.54 25.67 -13.96
C GLY A 121 -27.26 25.47 -14.80
N LYS A 122 -26.39 26.48 -14.87
CA LYS A 122 -25.12 26.42 -15.59
C LYS A 122 -23.96 26.94 -14.74
N ILE A 123 -22.76 26.44 -15.00
CA ILE A 123 -21.54 27.01 -14.42
C ILE A 123 -21.34 28.41 -14.99
N SER A 124 -21.43 29.43 -14.14
CA SER A 124 -21.22 30.84 -14.52
C SER A 124 -19.79 31.31 -14.29
N LYS A 125 -19.08 30.69 -13.33
CA LYS A 125 -17.68 30.98 -13.04
C LYS A 125 -16.95 29.71 -12.63
N LEU A 126 -15.78 29.51 -13.22
CA LEU A 126 -14.81 28.51 -12.82
C LEU A 126 -13.44 29.21 -12.71
N ALA A 127 -12.83 29.15 -11.53
CA ALA A 127 -11.60 29.89 -11.25
C ALA A 127 -10.74 29.18 -10.21
N TYR A 128 -9.44 29.46 -10.23
CA TYR A 128 -8.56 29.03 -9.15
C TYR A 128 -8.87 29.79 -7.86
N ASN A 129 -8.75 29.12 -6.71
CA ASN A 129 -8.91 29.77 -5.41
C ASN A 129 -7.72 30.69 -5.06
N ASN A 130 -6.52 30.38 -5.57
CA ASN A 130 -5.27 31.09 -5.30
C ASN A 130 -5.11 32.45 -6.03
N GLY A 131 -6.13 32.90 -6.77
CA GLY A 131 -6.08 34.18 -7.50
C GLY A 131 -5.44 34.12 -8.89
N GLN A 132 -5.02 32.95 -9.40
CA GLN A 132 -4.50 32.78 -10.77
C GLN A 132 -5.53 33.03 -11.90
N GLY A 133 -6.76 33.41 -11.56
CA GLY A 133 -7.79 33.80 -12.51
C GLY A 133 -8.74 32.67 -12.90
N SER A 134 -9.39 32.82 -14.06
CA SER A 134 -10.35 31.85 -14.58
C SER A 134 -9.68 30.57 -15.05
N LEU A 135 -10.34 29.45 -14.82
CA LEU A 135 -9.92 28.14 -15.29
C LEU A 135 -10.84 27.72 -16.44
N PRO A 136 -10.32 27.47 -17.66
CA PRO A 136 -11.16 27.24 -18.84
C PRO A 136 -11.91 25.91 -18.79
N LEU A 137 -11.23 24.86 -18.35
CA LEU A 137 -11.74 23.50 -18.25
C LEU A 137 -11.03 22.80 -17.08
N MET A 138 -11.75 21.90 -16.44
CA MET A 138 -11.21 20.94 -15.48
C MET A 138 -12.02 19.67 -15.52
N ARG A 139 -11.40 18.52 -15.22
CA ARG A 139 -12.13 17.28 -15.02
C ARG A 139 -12.06 16.84 -13.57
N LEU A 140 -13.20 16.47 -12.99
CA LEU A 140 -13.22 15.74 -11.72
C LEU A 140 -12.84 14.28 -11.97
N GLU A 141 -12.24 13.65 -10.96
CA GLU A 141 -12.04 12.20 -10.99
C GLU A 141 -13.38 11.49 -11.24
N PRO A 142 -13.40 10.39 -12.02
CA PRO A 142 -14.63 9.68 -12.27
C PRO A 142 -14.99 8.75 -11.09
N VAL A 143 -16.29 8.59 -10.84
CA VAL A 143 -16.80 7.68 -9.80
C VAL A 143 -16.44 6.24 -10.15
N LEU A 144 -15.87 5.48 -9.21
CA LEU A 144 -15.65 4.05 -9.38
C LEU A 144 -16.99 3.31 -9.29
N ILE A 145 -17.42 2.67 -10.37
CA ILE A 145 -18.65 1.87 -10.41
C ILE A 145 -18.39 0.48 -9.84
N GLY A 146 -17.25 -0.12 -10.17
CA GLY A 146 -16.91 -1.44 -9.68
C GLY A 146 -15.61 -1.99 -10.24
N ASN A 147 -15.23 -3.17 -9.75
CA ASN A 147 -14.02 -3.88 -10.10
C ASN A 147 -14.39 -5.25 -10.73
N PHE A 148 -13.77 -5.59 -11.85
CA PHE A 148 -13.82 -6.94 -12.42
C PHE A 148 -12.58 -7.71 -11.98
N TYR A 149 -12.80 -8.76 -11.21
CA TYR A 149 -11.74 -9.56 -10.62
C TYR A 149 -11.33 -10.70 -11.57
N PRO A 150 -10.02 -10.93 -11.78
CA PRO A 150 -9.56 -12.23 -12.23
C PRO A 150 -9.85 -13.31 -11.16
N SER A 151 -9.71 -14.57 -11.52
CA SER A 151 -10.19 -15.78 -10.81
C SER A 151 -9.90 -15.92 -9.30
N HIS A 152 -9.04 -15.08 -8.73
CA HIS A 152 -8.71 -15.02 -7.31
C HIS A 152 -9.45 -13.83 -6.69
N LYS A 153 -10.33 -14.06 -5.71
CA LYS A 153 -11.20 -13.05 -5.05
C LYS A 153 -10.44 -12.04 -4.17
N GLU A 154 -9.29 -11.56 -4.61
CA GLU A 154 -8.48 -10.57 -3.91
C GLU A 154 -8.67 -9.20 -4.55
N ASP A 155 -9.18 -8.25 -3.78
CA ASP A 155 -9.35 -6.87 -4.20
C ASP A 155 -8.19 -6.02 -3.69
N ARG A 156 -7.65 -5.17 -4.56
CA ARG A 156 -6.48 -4.35 -4.27
C ARG A 156 -6.57 -3.02 -5.00
N ILE A 157 -6.40 -1.95 -4.24
CA ILE A 157 -6.10 -0.63 -4.79
C ILE A 157 -4.61 -0.39 -4.65
N LEU A 158 -3.87 -0.66 -5.73
CA LEU A 158 -2.44 -0.38 -5.72
C LEU A 158 -2.17 1.10 -5.53
N ILE A 159 -1.27 1.40 -4.62
CA ILE A 159 -0.78 2.73 -4.30
C ILE A 159 0.73 2.78 -4.49
N ARG A 160 1.24 3.92 -4.94
CA ARG A 160 2.69 4.17 -4.89
C ARG A 160 3.06 4.69 -3.51
N LEU A 161 4.31 4.49 -3.10
CA LEU A 161 4.80 5.01 -1.83
C LEU A 161 4.65 6.54 -1.72
N SER A 162 4.78 7.25 -2.85
CA SER A 162 4.55 8.70 -2.97
C SER A 162 3.10 9.12 -2.68
N ASP A 163 2.16 8.18 -2.79
CA ASP A 163 0.74 8.42 -2.61
C ASP A 163 0.31 8.19 -1.16
N VAL A 164 1.25 7.92 -0.25
CA VAL A 164 0.96 7.60 1.15
C VAL A 164 1.11 8.85 2.02
N SER A 165 0.11 9.10 2.88
CA SER A 165 0.20 10.17 3.88
C SER A 165 1.49 10.00 4.72
N PRO A 166 2.30 11.07 4.91
CA PRO A 166 3.49 10.99 5.75
C PRO A 166 3.18 10.59 7.20
N ALA A 167 1.99 10.92 7.70
CA ALA A 167 1.55 10.54 9.04
C ALA A 167 1.34 9.03 9.13
N LEU A 168 0.64 8.44 8.16
CA LEU A 168 0.43 7.00 8.06
C LEU A 168 1.78 6.26 7.98
N LEU A 169 2.69 6.72 7.13
CA LEU A 169 3.99 6.07 6.96
C LEU A 169 4.81 6.08 8.26
N LYS A 170 4.87 7.24 8.93
CA LYS A 170 5.58 7.38 10.22
C LYS A 170 4.95 6.51 11.30
N GLY A 171 3.62 6.48 11.39
CA GLY A 171 2.87 5.66 12.33
C GLY A 171 3.14 4.18 12.12
N LEU A 172 3.05 3.71 10.86
CA LEU A 172 3.32 2.33 10.49
C LEU A 172 4.73 1.90 10.90
N LEU A 173 5.75 2.68 10.53
CA LEU A 173 7.13 2.36 10.89
C LEU A 173 7.33 2.40 12.41
N ALA A 174 6.73 3.35 13.12
CA ALA A 174 6.86 3.45 14.57
C ALA A 174 6.29 2.22 15.31
N VAL A 175 5.19 1.66 14.80
CA VAL A 175 4.48 0.51 15.41
C VAL A 175 5.08 -0.82 14.97
N GLU A 176 5.25 -1.03 13.66
CA GLU A 176 5.63 -2.32 13.11
C GLU A 176 7.15 -2.52 13.08
N ASP A 177 7.93 -1.50 12.72
CA ASP A 177 9.37 -1.65 12.50
C ASP A 177 10.15 -0.34 12.59
N LYS A 178 10.37 0.12 13.84
CA LYS A 178 10.98 1.44 14.11
C LYS A 178 12.36 1.63 13.49
N LYS A 179 13.10 0.53 13.27
CA LYS A 179 14.46 0.54 12.71
C LYS A 179 14.48 -0.02 11.28
N PHE A 180 13.35 0.04 10.57
CA PHE A 180 13.19 -0.53 9.24
C PHE A 180 14.36 -0.19 8.29
N TYR A 181 14.80 1.07 8.26
CA TYR A 181 15.89 1.51 7.38
C TYR A 181 17.30 1.09 7.83
N GLU A 182 17.48 0.57 9.04
CA GLU A 182 18.80 0.26 9.62
C GLU A 182 19.21 -1.21 9.44
N HIS A 183 18.26 -2.14 9.28
CA HIS A 183 18.55 -3.57 9.20
C HIS A 183 18.35 -4.15 7.79
N GLN A 184 18.79 -5.39 7.57
CA GLN A 184 18.64 -6.11 6.29
C GLN A 184 17.66 -7.27 6.46
N GLY A 185 16.36 -6.97 6.46
CA GLY A 185 15.30 -7.99 6.52
C GLY A 185 14.99 -8.58 7.89
N VAL A 186 15.98 -8.72 8.78
CA VAL A 186 15.76 -9.22 10.14
C VAL A 186 16.38 -8.26 11.15
N ASN A 187 15.71 -8.07 12.29
CA ASN A 187 16.18 -7.22 13.37
C ASN A 187 16.44 -8.04 14.65
N PRO A 188 17.69 -8.51 14.87
CA PRO A 188 18.04 -9.31 16.04
C PRO A 188 17.75 -8.61 17.37
N LEU A 189 17.99 -7.28 17.43
CA LEU A 189 17.69 -6.49 18.61
C LEU A 189 16.19 -6.45 18.91
N ALA A 190 15.33 -6.38 17.88
CA ALA A 190 13.89 -6.46 18.04
C ALA A 190 13.42 -7.83 18.54
N ILE A 191 14.02 -8.91 18.03
CA ILE A 191 13.73 -10.28 18.47
C ILE A 191 14.08 -10.46 19.95
N VAL A 192 15.28 -10.06 20.36
CA VAL A 192 15.74 -10.17 21.75
C VAL A 192 14.87 -9.32 22.68
N ARG A 193 14.58 -8.07 22.29
CA ARG A 193 13.70 -7.18 23.05
C ARG A 193 12.29 -7.77 23.23
N ALA A 194 11.68 -8.26 22.14
CA ALA A 194 10.37 -8.87 22.18
C ALA A 194 10.35 -10.14 23.05
N MET A 195 11.40 -10.96 22.97
CA MET A 195 11.56 -12.14 23.82
C MET A 195 11.60 -11.76 25.30
N ILE A 196 12.42 -10.77 25.70
CA ILE A 196 12.50 -10.32 27.09
C ILE A 196 11.15 -9.76 27.58
N ALA A 197 10.47 -8.95 26.76
CA ALA A 197 9.17 -8.38 27.10
C ALA A 197 8.11 -9.47 27.28
N ASN A 198 8.03 -10.45 26.37
CA ASN A 198 7.07 -11.54 26.43
C ASN A 198 7.33 -12.47 27.63
N LEU A 199 8.60 -12.73 27.97
CA LEU A 199 8.95 -13.50 29.17
C LEU A 199 8.52 -12.78 30.45
N LYS A 200 8.73 -11.47 30.53
CA LYS A 200 8.29 -10.66 31.69
C LYS A 200 6.77 -10.59 31.82
N ALA A 201 6.06 -10.55 30.70
CA ALA A 201 4.60 -10.45 30.67
C ALA A 201 3.90 -11.82 30.81
N GLY A 202 4.62 -12.94 30.69
CA GLY A 202 4.05 -14.29 30.68
C GLY A 202 3.20 -14.61 29.44
N GLN A 203 3.11 -13.68 28.48
CA GLN A 203 2.33 -13.81 27.25
C GLN A 203 2.97 -12.99 26.12
N ALA A 204 2.56 -13.23 24.88
CA ALA A 204 3.02 -12.45 23.74
C ALA A 204 2.41 -11.04 23.78
N VAL A 205 3.22 -10.05 24.19
CA VAL A 205 2.86 -8.63 24.23
C VAL A 205 3.56 -7.81 23.16
N GLN A 206 4.67 -8.31 22.61
CA GLN A 206 5.46 -7.61 21.60
C GLN A 206 5.89 -8.53 20.45
N GLY A 207 5.75 -8.03 19.23
CA GLY A 207 6.28 -8.65 18.02
C GLY A 207 7.76 -8.33 17.80
N GLY A 208 8.51 -9.32 17.33
CA GLY A 208 9.91 -9.17 16.91
C GLY A 208 10.12 -9.27 15.39
N SER A 209 9.04 -9.35 14.60
CA SER A 209 9.13 -9.50 13.15
C SER A 209 9.24 -8.14 12.48
N THR A 210 10.06 -8.03 11.45
CA THR A 210 10.22 -6.82 10.63
C THR A 210 9.11 -6.71 9.58
N ILE A 211 8.97 -5.54 8.96
CA ILE A 211 8.07 -5.34 7.81
C ILE A 211 8.41 -6.32 6.67
N THR A 212 9.69 -6.51 6.37
CA THR A 212 10.16 -7.42 5.32
C THR A 212 9.80 -8.87 5.62
N GLN A 213 9.94 -9.30 6.87
CA GLN A 213 9.51 -10.63 7.32
C GLN A 213 8.01 -10.84 7.17
N GLN A 214 7.21 -9.83 7.53
CA GLN A 214 5.77 -9.87 7.36
C GLN A 214 5.36 -9.91 5.89
N LEU A 215 6.01 -9.12 5.04
CA LEU A 215 5.81 -9.17 3.59
C LEU A 215 6.10 -10.57 3.05
N VAL A 216 7.26 -11.15 3.39
CA VAL A 216 7.64 -12.49 2.94
C VAL A 216 6.62 -13.55 3.38
N LYS A 217 6.15 -13.46 4.62
CA LYS A 217 5.14 -14.37 5.15
C LYS A 217 3.85 -14.32 4.33
N ASN A 218 3.36 -13.12 4.00
CA ASN A 218 2.10 -12.97 3.26
C ASN A 218 2.26 -13.31 1.77
N PHE A 219 3.41 -13.01 1.16
CA PHE A 219 3.63 -13.20 -0.26
C PHE A 219 3.99 -14.65 -0.63
N TYR A 220 4.86 -15.31 0.14
CA TYR A 220 5.50 -16.57 -0.29
C TYR A 220 5.15 -17.79 0.57
N LEU A 221 4.64 -17.59 1.78
CA LEU A 221 4.54 -18.66 2.77
C LEU A 221 3.08 -18.90 3.17
N SER A 222 2.80 -20.12 3.62
CA SER A 222 1.49 -20.45 4.18
C SER A 222 1.36 -19.97 5.63
N ASN A 223 0.13 -19.93 6.13
CA ASN A 223 -0.19 -19.53 7.51
C ASN A 223 0.19 -20.59 8.58
N GLU A 224 0.94 -21.63 8.23
CA GLU A 224 1.39 -22.64 9.19
C GLU A 224 2.22 -22.00 10.32
N ARG A 225 2.21 -22.57 11.53
CA ARG A 225 3.04 -22.06 12.64
C ARG A 225 4.16 -23.05 12.92
N SER A 226 5.29 -22.91 12.22
CA SER A 226 6.46 -23.77 12.39
C SER A 226 7.76 -22.95 12.50
N TRP A 227 8.72 -23.44 13.30
CA TRP A 227 10.07 -22.85 13.39
C TRP A 227 10.82 -22.93 12.06
N LYS A 228 10.58 -23.99 11.27
CA LYS A 228 11.11 -24.15 9.92
C LYS A 228 10.63 -23.03 9.00
N ARG A 229 9.31 -22.73 9.01
CA ARG A 229 8.76 -21.59 8.26
C ARG A 229 9.38 -20.28 8.72
N LYS A 230 9.55 -20.07 10.03
CA LYS A 230 10.13 -18.83 10.55
C LYS A 230 11.60 -18.64 10.14
N ALA A 231 12.37 -19.72 10.09
CA ALA A 231 13.74 -19.69 9.54
C ALA A 231 13.74 -19.38 8.04
N LYS A 232 12.85 -20.02 7.26
CA LYS A 232 12.67 -19.74 5.82
C LYS A 232 12.30 -18.27 5.59
N GLU A 233 11.39 -17.72 6.40
CA GLU A 233 10.96 -16.31 6.37
C GLU A 233 12.15 -15.36 6.59
N ALA A 234 13.01 -15.65 7.57
CA ALA A 234 14.20 -14.85 7.85
C ALA A 234 15.20 -14.85 6.69
N VAL A 235 15.47 -16.02 6.09
CA VAL A 235 16.38 -16.13 4.93
C VAL A 235 15.80 -15.41 3.71
N MET A 236 14.52 -15.62 3.40
CA MET A 236 13.87 -14.95 2.28
C MET A 236 13.78 -13.43 2.49
N ALA A 237 13.55 -12.95 3.73
CA ALA A 237 13.54 -11.52 4.03
C ALA A 237 14.93 -10.89 3.80
N PHE A 238 15.99 -11.59 4.19
CA PHE A 238 17.36 -11.14 3.90
C PHE A 238 17.63 -11.11 2.38
N LEU A 239 17.27 -12.16 1.64
CA LEU A 239 17.41 -12.20 0.18
C LEU A 239 16.62 -11.10 -0.53
N LEU A 240 15.41 -10.79 -0.06
CA LEU A 240 14.58 -9.72 -0.59
C LEU A 240 15.27 -8.35 -0.43
N GLU A 241 15.86 -8.09 0.73
CA GLU A 241 16.55 -6.83 1.05
C GLU A 241 17.89 -6.65 0.34
N LEU A 242 18.52 -7.75 -0.08
CA LEU A 242 19.72 -7.69 -0.92
C LEU A 242 19.40 -7.27 -2.36
N ARG A 243 18.15 -7.43 -2.80
CA ARG A 243 17.74 -7.23 -4.20
C ARG A 243 16.94 -5.98 -4.43
N TYR A 244 16.07 -5.63 -3.49
CA TYR A 244 15.13 -4.54 -3.64
C TYR A 244 15.38 -3.47 -2.59
N SER A 245 15.16 -2.23 -2.98
CA SER A 245 15.30 -1.10 -2.08
C SER A 245 14.25 -1.13 -0.98
N LYS A 246 14.56 -0.48 0.15
CA LYS A 246 13.61 -0.25 1.25
C LYS A 246 12.30 0.37 0.78
N GLN A 247 12.35 1.24 -0.23
CA GLN A 247 11.16 1.89 -0.79
C GLN A 247 10.28 0.88 -1.53
N GLU A 248 10.86 0.03 -2.38
CA GLU A 248 10.12 -1.01 -3.10
C GLU A 248 9.50 -2.04 -2.15
N ILE A 249 10.25 -2.44 -1.11
CA ILE A 249 9.76 -3.38 -0.09
C ILE A 249 8.59 -2.76 0.69
N LEU A 250 8.72 -1.49 1.08
CA LEU A 250 7.66 -0.81 1.83
C LEU A 250 6.42 -0.59 0.97
N GLU A 251 6.58 -0.21 -0.30
CA GLU A 251 5.48 -0.11 -1.26
C GLU A 251 4.78 -1.45 -1.46
N ALA A 252 5.55 -2.54 -1.62
CA ALA A 252 4.98 -3.88 -1.75
C ALA A 252 4.24 -4.30 -0.47
N TYR A 253 4.80 -4.03 0.70
CA TYR A 253 4.15 -4.28 1.98
C TYR A 253 2.82 -3.54 2.11
N LEU A 254 2.79 -2.25 1.77
CA LEU A 254 1.60 -1.42 1.83
C LEU A 254 0.49 -1.92 0.90
N ASN A 255 0.84 -2.60 -0.19
CA ASN A 255 -0.11 -3.19 -1.13
C ASN A 255 -0.48 -4.65 -0.81
N GLU A 256 0.28 -5.31 0.06
CA GLU A 256 0.11 -6.74 0.35
C GLU A 256 -0.68 -7.03 1.63
N ILE A 257 -0.37 -6.28 2.68
CA ILE A 257 -0.76 -6.66 4.03
C ILE A 257 -2.28 -6.86 4.14
N TYR A 258 -2.68 -7.98 4.72
CA TYR A 258 -4.08 -8.24 5.05
C TYR A 258 -4.54 -7.31 6.17
N LEU A 259 -5.63 -6.58 5.94
CA LEU A 259 -6.17 -5.57 6.86
C LEU A 259 -7.63 -5.81 7.24
N GLY A 260 -8.29 -6.82 6.67
CA GLY A 260 -9.69 -7.10 6.99
C GLY A 260 -10.36 -8.08 6.08
N GLN A 261 -11.62 -8.37 6.40
CA GLN A 261 -12.50 -9.23 5.63
C GLN A 261 -13.84 -8.53 5.40
N ASP A 262 -14.34 -8.62 4.17
CA ASP A 262 -15.66 -8.17 3.76
C ASP A 262 -16.43 -9.34 3.14
N GLY A 263 -17.22 -10.04 3.96
CA GLY A 263 -17.89 -11.27 3.55
C GLY A 263 -16.89 -12.32 3.04
N ASP A 264 -16.98 -12.67 1.76
CA ASP A 264 -16.08 -13.61 1.09
C ASP A 264 -14.80 -12.98 0.52
N ARG A 265 -14.64 -11.65 0.64
CA ARG A 265 -13.55 -10.88 0.05
C ARG A 265 -12.54 -10.46 1.12
N ALA A 266 -11.27 -10.78 0.90
CA ALA A 266 -10.19 -10.31 1.75
C ALA A 266 -9.75 -8.90 1.35
N ILE A 267 -9.54 -8.03 2.33
CA ILE A 267 -9.09 -6.65 2.13
C ILE A 267 -7.57 -6.64 2.30
N HIS A 268 -6.88 -6.51 1.17
CA HIS A 268 -5.43 -6.44 1.12
C HIS A 268 -4.95 -5.04 0.73
N GLY A 269 -3.94 -4.58 1.45
CA GLY A 269 -3.27 -3.32 1.22
C GLY A 269 -4.03 -2.10 1.76
N PHE A 270 -3.26 -1.07 2.09
CA PHE A 270 -3.75 0.17 2.68
C PHE A 270 -4.66 0.95 1.74
N GLY A 271 -4.43 0.90 0.42
CA GLY A 271 -5.23 1.61 -0.56
C GLY A 271 -6.71 1.23 -0.49
N LEU A 272 -6.99 -0.09 -0.47
CA LEU A 272 -8.36 -0.58 -0.36
C LEU A 272 -8.90 -0.40 1.06
N ALA A 273 -8.09 -0.65 2.08
CA ALA A 273 -8.50 -0.51 3.48
C ALA A 273 -8.92 0.93 3.83
N ALA A 274 -8.22 1.95 3.31
CA ALA A 274 -8.58 3.35 3.52
C ALA A 274 -9.98 3.68 2.99
N GLN A 275 -10.30 3.19 1.78
CA GLN A 275 -11.62 3.39 1.20
C GLN A 275 -12.68 2.57 1.94
N PHE A 276 -12.38 1.32 2.29
CA PHE A 276 -13.33 0.43 2.93
C PHE A 276 -13.72 0.91 4.34
N TYR A 277 -12.75 1.28 5.17
CA TYR A 277 -13.01 1.62 6.58
C TYR A 277 -13.35 3.08 6.80
N PHE A 278 -12.74 3.98 6.03
CA PHE A 278 -12.80 5.42 6.29
C PHE A 278 -13.43 6.20 5.15
N ASN A 279 -13.72 5.55 4.02
CA ASN A 279 -14.20 6.22 2.81
C ASN A 279 -13.23 7.31 2.31
N HIS A 280 -11.95 7.18 2.66
CA HIS A 280 -10.89 8.13 2.34
C HIS A 280 -9.86 7.48 1.41
N THR A 281 -9.13 8.30 0.66
CA THR A 281 -7.92 7.80 -0.01
C THR A 281 -6.78 7.69 0.99
N VAL A 282 -5.77 6.85 0.72
CA VAL A 282 -4.59 6.71 1.60
C VAL A 282 -3.82 8.03 1.81
N ARG A 283 -3.96 8.99 0.89
CA ARG A 283 -3.37 10.34 1.03
C ARG A 283 -4.05 11.18 2.10
N GLU A 284 -5.30 10.84 2.45
CA GLU A 284 -6.19 11.61 3.32
C GLU A 284 -6.30 10.99 4.73
N LEU A 285 -5.47 9.99 5.01
CA LEU A 285 -5.34 9.38 6.34
C LEU A 285 -4.33 10.09 7.23
#